data_AF-A0A1H9G9H5-F1
#
_entry.id   AF-A0A1H9G9H5-F1
#
_cell.length_a   1.000
_cell.length_b   1.000
_cell.length_c   1.000
_cell.angle_alpha   90.00
_cell.angle_beta   90.00
_cell.angle_gamma   90.00
#
_symmetry.space_group_name_H-M   'P 1'
#
loop_
_entity.id
_entity.type
_entity.pdbx_description
1 polymer ?
#
loop_
_entity_poly.entity_id
_entity_poly.type
_entity_poly.pdbx_seq_one_letter_code
_entity_poly.pdbx_strand_id
1 'polypeptide(L)' 'MNVLVILIPVSLILGACGLAAFLWTIRTDQYDDAQGNAARILLDDD' A
#
# COMPACT_ATOMS: atom_id res chain seq x y z
N MET A 1 -22.89 -17.23 20.06
CA MET A 1 -23.41 -15.99 19.44
C MET A 1 -22.77 -14.70 19.95
N ASN A 2 -22.47 -14.56 21.25
CA ASN A 2 -21.99 -13.29 21.83
C ASN A 2 -20.63 -12.82 21.25
N VAL A 3 -19.69 -13.73 21.01
CA VAL A 3 -18.36 -13.38 20.47
C VAL A 3 -18.42 -12.86 19.02
N LEU A 4 -19.39 -13.32 18.23
CA LEU A 4 -19.54 -12.88 16.82
C LEU A 4 -19.89 -11.39 16.73
N VAL A 5 -20.59 -10.85 17.74
CA VAL A 5 -20.92 -9.41 17.82
C VAL A 5 -19.66 -8.55 17.92
N ILE A 6 -18.55 -9.10 18.43
CA ILE A 6 -17.25 -8.42 18.51
C ILE A 6 -16.40 -8.74 17.28
N LEU A 7 -16.34 -10.01 16.87
CA LEU A 7 -15.46 -10.45 15.79
C LEU A 7 -15.87 -9.90 14.42
N ILE A 8 -17.17 -9.73 14.15
CA ILE A 8 -17.67 -9.17 12.89
C ILE A 8 -17.22 -7.70 12.70
N PRO A 9 -17.47 -6.76 13.63
CA PRO A 9 -17.00 -5.39 13.46
C PRO A 9 -15.48 -5.30 13.47
N VAL A 10 -14.78 -6.10 14.28
CA VAL A 10 -13.31 -6.13 14.28
C VAL A 10 -12.77 -6.57 12.92
N SER A 11 -13.32 -7.62 12.30
CA SER A 11 -12.86 -8.09 10.99
C SER A 11 -13.15 -7.08 9.87
N LEU A 12 -14.31 -6.42 9.92
CA LEU A 12 -14.66 -5.34 8.99
C LEU A 12 -13.70 -4.15 9.11
N ILE A 13 -13.37 -3.73 10.34
CA ILE A 13 -12.40 -2.65 10.58
C ILE A 13 -11.02 -3.06 10.06
N LEU A 14 -10.56 -4.28 10.37
CA LEU A 14 -9.26 -4.76 9.89
C LEU A 14 -9.19 -4.79 8.36
N GLY A 15 -10.25 -5.28 7.70
CA GLY A 15 -10.36 -5.29 6.24
C GLY A 15 -10.36 -3.87 5.66
N ALA A 16 -11.13 -2.96 6.24
CA ALA A 16 -11.18 -1.56 5.81
C ALA A 16 -9.83 -0.85 6.01
N CYS A 17 -9.15 -1.08 7.13
CA CYS A 17 -7.80 -0.56 7.39
C CYS A 17 -6.80 -1.07 6.35
N GLY A 18 -6.83 -2.37 6.03
CA GLY A 18 -5.97 -2.95 4.99
C GLY A 18 -6.22 -2.33 3.62
N LEU A 19 -7.49 -2.16 3.24
CA LEU A 19 -7.86 -1.52 1.98
C LEU A 19 -7.44 -0.05 1.94
N ALA A 20 -7.67 0.71 3.01
CA ALA A 20 -7.27 2.10 3.11
C ALA A 20 -5.74 2.26 3.02
N ALA A 21 -4.99 1.40 3.71
CA ALA A 21 -3.53 1.37 3.63
C ALA A 21 -3.05 1.06 2.20
N PHE A 22 -3.65 0.08 1.52
CA PHE A 22 -3.33 -0.25 0.13
C PHE A 22 -3.62 0.91 -0.84
N LEU A 23 -4.76 1.57 -0.70
CA LEU A 23 -5.06 2.75 -1.53
C LEU A 23 -4.11 3.90 -1.24
N TRP A 24 -3.69 4.07 0.02
CA TRP A 24 -2.70 5.07 0.40
C TRP A 24 -1.35 4.79 -0.27
N THR A 25 -0.83 3.56 -0.25
CA THR A 25 0.48 3.24 -0.84
C THR A 25 0.53 3.55 -2.33
N ILE A 26 -0.53 3.21 -3.08
CA ILE A 26 -0.67 3.53 -4.51
C ILE A 26 -0.67 5.06 -4.73
N ARG A 27 -1.41 5.82 -3.92
CA ARG A 27 -1.52 7.28 -4.09
C ARG A 27 -0.25 8.04 -3.71
N THR A 28 0.64 7.43 -2.93
CA THR A 28 1.89 8.06 -2.48
C THR A 28 3.12 7.65 -3.31
N ASP A 29 2.93 7.00 -4.46
CA ASP A 29 4.03 6.55 -5.34
C ASP A 29 5.12 5.77 -4.58
N GLN A 30 4.74 5.02 -3.54
CA GLN A 30 5.68 4.26 -2.68
C GLN A 30 6.40 3.13 -3.43
N TYR A 31 5.90 2.76 -4.60
CA TYR A 31 6.46 1.75 -5.47
C TYR A 31 7.27 2.35 -6.63
N ASP A 32 7.47 3.67 -6.66
CA ASP A 32 8.30 4.31 -7.67
C ASP A 32 9.78 3.91 -7.48
N ASP A 33 10.44 3.58 -8.58
CA ASP A 33 11.81 3.08 -8.58
C ASP A 33 12.79 4.24 -8.68
N ALA A 34 12.99 4.92 -7.54
CA ALA A 34 13.93 6.03 -7.44
C ALA A 34 15.38 5.63 -7.82
N GLN A 35 15.78 4.37 -7.59
CA GLN A 35 17.12 3.89 -7.91
C GLN A 35 17.28 3.57 -9.40
N GLY A 36 16.29 2.94 -10.03
CA GLY A 36 16.28 2.69 -11.47
C GLY A 36 16.23 3.99 -12.29
N ASN A 37 15.55 5.02 -11.79
CA ASN A 37 15.59 6.36 -12.40
C ASN A 37 17.01 6.96 -12.35
N ALA A 38 17.73 6.83 -11.23
CA ALA A 38 19.11 7.30 -11.09
C ALA A 38 20.14 6.44 -11.85
N ALA A 39 19.85 5.17 -12.14
CA ALA A 39 20.71 4.33 -12.96
C ALA A 39 20.62 4.67 -14.46
N ARG A 40 19.44 5.10 -14.94
CA ARG A 40 19.23 5.47 -16.35
C ARG A 40 19.94 6.76 -16.75
N ILE A 41 20.01 7.76 -15.86
CA ILE A 41 20.73 9.02 -16.15
C ILE A 41 22.24 8.82 -16.38
N LEU A 42 22.81 7.71 -15.89
CA LEU A 42 24.22 7.35 -16.08
C LEU A 42 24.46 6.54 -17.35
N LEU A 43 23.40 6.11 -18.04
CA LEU A 43 23.44 5.31 -19.27
C LEU A 43 23.02 6.11 -20.50
N ASP A 44 22.50 7.33 -20.32
CA ASP A 44 22.27 8.32 -21.39
C ASP A 44 23.62 8.94 -21.83
N ASP A 45 24.48 8.15 -22.48
CA ASP A 45 25.72 8.57 -23.13
C ASP A 45 25.57 8.48 -24.68
N ASP A 46 24.46 9.03 -25.20
CA ASP A 46 24.32 9.47 -26.60
C ASP A 46 24.31 11.01 -26.67
#